data_AF-A0A9E3AGN5-F1
#
_entry.id   AF-A0A9E3AGN5-F1
#
_cell.length_a   1.000
_cell.length_b   1.000
_cell.length_c   1.000
_cell.angle_alpha   90.00
_cell.angle_beta   90.00
_cell.angle_gamma   90.00
#
_symmetry.space_group_name_H-M   'P 1'
#
loop_
_entity.id
_entity.type
_entity.pdbx_description
1 polymer ?
#
loop_
_entity_poly.entity_id
_entity_poly.type
_entity_poly.pdbx_seq_one_letter_code
_entity_poly.pdbx_strand_id
1 'polypeptide(L)' 'MTIGPVSAINYAISGMTSASQQLDAVAGVVSSGNGDLASAAVTEATASADFKANAAVMKTADKMMGSLLDITV' A
#
# COMPACT_ATOMS: atom_id res chain seq x y z
N MET A 1 22.02 -5.41 -2.86
CA MET A 1 21.43 -4.40 -1.98
C MET A 1 20.27 -5.08 -1.27
N THR A 2 20.51 -5.64 -0.08
CA THR A 2 19.47 -6.38 0.66
C THR A 2 18.62 -5.34 1.40
N ILE A 3 17.37 -5.18 0.95
CA ILE A 3 16.39 -4.41 1.71
C ILE A 3 16.03 -5.29 2.91
N GLY A 4 16.57 -4.97 4.08
CA GLY A 4 16.24 -5.70 5.31
C GLY A 4 14.74 -5.60 5.62
N PRO A 5 14.19 -6.51 6.45
CA PRO A 5 12.75 -6.58 6.73
C PRO A 5 12.19 -5.26 7.30
N VAL A 6 12.97 -4.53 8.11
CA VAL A 6 12.60 -3.21 8.64
C VAL A 6 12.49 -2.16 7.54
N SER A 7 13.42 -2.16 6.58
CA SER A 7 13.37 -1.26 5.43
C SER A 7 12.18 -1.56 4.53
N ALA A 8 11.87 -2.85 4.28
CA ALA A 8 10.71 -3.26 3.50
C ALA A 8 9.38 -2.81 4.14
N ILE A 9 9.26 -2.89 5.48
CA ILE A 9 8.09 -2.39 6.22
C ILE A 9 7.94 -0.88 6.04
N ASN A 10 9.02 -0.10 6.20
CA ASN A 10 8.96 1.36 6.04
C ASN A 10 8.56 1.78 4.62
N TYR A 11 9.05 1.10 3.60
CA TYR A 11 8.63 1.32 2.22
C TYR A 11 7.16 0.95 1.99
N ALA A 12 6.72 -0.20 2.51
CA ALA A 12 5.33 -0.62 2.40
C ALA A 12 4.37 0.36 3.10
N ILE A 13 4.72 0.86 4.29
CA ILE A 13 3.94 1.89 5.00
C ILE A 13 3.87 3.16 4.15
N SER A 14 5.00 3.64 3.64
CA SER A 14 5.05 4.85 2.80
C SER A 14 4.20 4.70 1.54
N GLY A 15 4.23 3.51 0.92
CA GLY A 15 3.43 3.17 -0.25
C GLY A 15 1.93 3.12 0.07
N MET A 16 1.54 2.52 1.20
CA MET A 16 0.14 2.53 1.66
C MET A 16 -0.36 3.95 1.93
N THR A 17 0.42 4.79 2.62
CA THR A 17 0.04 6.19 2.87
C THR A 17 -0.15 6.96 1.57
N SER A 18 0.75 6.79 0.60
CA SER A 18 0.64 7.41 -0.73
C SER A 18 -0.59 6.92 -1.48
N ALA A 19 -0.91 5.62 -1.41
CA ALA A 19 -2.10 5.06 -2.02
C ALA A 19 -3.39 5.60 -1.36
N SER A 20 -3.42 5.72 -0.03
CA SER A 20 -4.55 6.33 0.68
C SER A 20 -4.79 7.78 0.28
N GLN A 21 -3.73 8.59 0.15
CA GLN A 21 -3.84 9.97 -0.31
C GLN A 21 -4.40 10.07 -1.74
N GLN A 22 -4.02 9.14 -2.63
CA GLN A 22 -4.58 9.08 -3.98
C GLN A 22 -6.06 8.70 -3.98
N LEU A 23 -6.49 7.79 -3.10
CA LEU A 23 -7.90 7.45 -2.94
C LEU A 23 -8.71 8.65 -2.42
N ASP A 24 -8.18 9.42 -1.48
CA ASP A 24 -8.83 10.65 -0.99
C ASP A 24 -8.98 11.70 -2.10
N ALA A 25 -7.96 11.86 -2.95
CA ALA A 25 -8.01 12.75 -4.09
C ALA A 25 -9.09 12.31 -5.11
N VAL A 26 -9.18 11.01 -5.40
CA VAL A 26 -10.23 10.44 -6.25
C VAL A 26 -11.62 10.67 -5.67
N ALA A 27 -11.79 10.48 -4.36
CA ALA A 27 -13.06 10.75 -3.69
C ALA A 27 -13.47 12.23 -3.84
N GLY A 28 -12.50 13.14 -3.80
CA GLY A 28 -12.71 14.56 -4.12
C GLY A 28 -13.26 14.76 -5.54
N VAL A 29 -12.63 14.15 -6.55
CA VAL A 29 -13.08 14.22 -7.95
C VAL A 29 -14.50 13.66 -8.10
N VAL A 30 -14.76 12.46 -7.57
CA VAL A 30 -16.07 11.80 -7.64
C VAL A 30 -17.16 12.63 -6.95
N SER A 31 -16.88 13.14 -5.74
CA SER A 31 -17.84 13.95 -4.97
C SER A 31 -18.20 15.27 -5.64
N SER A 32 -17.22 15.90 -6.31
CA SER A 32 -17.44 17.16 -7.01
C SER A 32 -18.29 17.00 -8.28
N GLY A 33 -18.39 15.78 -8.83
CA GLY A 33 -19.04 15.51 -10.11
C GLY A 33 -18.41 16.21 -11.32
N ASN A 34 -17.34 16.97 -11.10
CA ASN A 34 -16.63 17.75 -12.09
C ASN A 34 -15.21 17.20 -12.22
N GLY A 35 -14.97 16.45 -13.29
CA GLY A 35 -13.68 15.85 -13.60
C GLY A 35 -13.81 14.63 -14.51
N ASP A 36 -12.68 14.11 -14.96
CA ASP A 36 -12.66 12.87 -15.73
C ASP A 36 -12.87 11.67 -14.81
N LEU A 37 -14.13 11.20 -14.74
CA LEU A 37 -14.51 10.03 -13.95
C LEU A 37 -13.87 8.73 -14.46
N ALA A 38 -13.57 8.63 -15.76
CA ALA A 38 -12.92 7.45 -16.31
C ALA A 38 -11.47 7.39 -15.84
N SER A 39 -10.74 8.51 -15.89
CA SER A 39 -9.40 8.59 -15.29
C SER A 39 -9.44 8.36 -13.78
N ALA A 40 -10.43 8.92 -13.07
CA ALA A 40 -10.57 8.76 -11.63
C ALA A 40 -10.77 7.28 -11.23
N ALA A 41 -11.58 6.53 -11.98
CA ALA A 41 -11.79 5.10 -11.75
C ALA A 41 -10.52 4.28 -11.98
N VAL A 42 -9.71 4.61 -12.99
CA VAL A 42 -8.41 3.95 -13.21
C VAL A 42 -7.46 4.27 -12.05
N THR A 43 -7.38 5.55 -11.63
CA THR A 43 -6.58 5.95 -10.48
C THR A 43 -7.00 5.24 -9.20
N GLU A 44 -8.32 5.10 -8.96
CA GLU A 44 -8.85 4.33 -7.83
C GLU A 44 -8.38 2.87 -7.86
N ALA A 45 -8.52 2.21 -9.02
CA ALA A 45 -8.14 0.83 -9.20
C ALA A 45 -6.64 0.62 -8.98
N THR A 46 -5.80 1.50 -9.52
CA THR A 46 -4.35 1.48 -9.33
C THR A 46 -3.99 1.71 -7.85
N ALA A 47 -4.54 2.74 -7.21
CA ALA A 47 -4.26 3.02 -5.80
C ALA A 47 -4.71 1.87 -4.89
N SER A 48 -5.85 1.24 -5.17
CA SER A 48 -6.32 0.04 -4.45
C SER A 48 -5.36 -1.15 -4.62
N ALA A 49 -4.86 -1.37 -5.85
CA ALA A 49 -3.89 -2.42 -6.13
C ALA A 49 -2.56 -2.18 -5.40
N ASP A 50 -2.07 -0.94 -5.41
CA ASP A 50 -0.82 -0.55 -4.74
C ASP A 50 -0.93 -0.70 -3.22
N PHE A 51 -2.06 -0.29 -2.63
CA PHE A 51 -2.31 -0.50 -1.21
C PHE A 51 -2.27 -1.99 -0.84
N LYS A 52 -2.94 -2.83 -1.63
CA LYS A 52 -2.96 -4.29 -1.42
C LYS A 52 -1.57 -4.91 -1.56
N ALA A 53 -0.78 -4.48 -2.54
CA ALA A 53 0.57 -4.97 -2.74
C ALA A 53 1.47 -4.66 -1.53
N ASN A 54 1.42 -3.42 -1.03
CA ASN A 54 2.17 -3.01 0.16
C ASN A 54 1.71 -3.75 1.43
N ALA A 55 0.40 -3.96 1.60
CA ALA A 55 -0.12 -4.76 2.71
C ALA A 55 0.36 -6.22 2.66
N ALA A 56 0.50 -6.81 1.47
CA ALA A 56 1.04 -8.16 1.30
C ALA A 56 2.53 -8.24 1.67
N VAL A 57 3.31 -7.19 1.38
CA VAL A 57 4.71 -7.08 1.83
C VAL A 57 4.78 -7.05 3.35
N MET A 58 3.95 -6.24 4.02
CA MET A 58 3.90 -6.22 5.48
C MET A 58 3.55 -7.57 6.08
N LYS A 59 2.55 -8.27 5.53
CA LYS A 59 2.18 -9.62 5.97
C LYS A 59 3.32 -10.63 5.80
N THR A 60 4.11 -10.48 4.74
CA THR A 60 5.28 -11.35 4.51
C THR A 60 6.41 -11.01 5.48
N ALA A 61 6.65 -9.73 5.73
CA ALA A 61 7.64 -9.29 6.72
C ALA A 61 7.30 -9.79 8.14
N ASP A 62 6.02 -9.71 8.53
CA ASP A 62 5.53 -10.26 9.81
C ASP A 62 5.76 -11.77 9.92
N LYS A 63 5.37 -12.54 8.89
CA LYS A 63 5.63 -13.99 8.85
C LYS A 63 7.12 -14.33 8.98
N MET A 64 7.99 -13.62 8.26
CA MET A 64 9.43 -13.84 8.35
C MET A 64 9.95 -13.56 9.77
N MET A 65 9.47 -12.49 10.41
CA MET A 65 9.84 -12.16 11.79
C MET A 65 9.34 -13.23 12.78
N GLY A 66 8.11 -13.73 12.60
CA GLY A 66 7.56 -14.83 13.39
C GLY A 66 8.37 -16.12 13.22
N SER A 67 8.74 -16.50 12.00
CA SER A 67 9.58 -17.68 11.77
C SER A 67 10.99 -17.54 12.37
N LEU A 68 11.56 -16.33 12.37
CA LEU A 68 12.85 -16.09 13.05
C LEU A 68 12.72 -16.24 14.56
N LEU A 69 11.64 -15.73 15.16
CA LEU A 69 11.37 -15.90 16.58
C LEU A 69 11.25 -17.38 16.92
N ASP A 70 10.45 -18.14 16.17
CA ASP A 70 10.20 -19.58 16.39
C ASP A 70 11.47 -20.45 16.34
N ILE A 71 12.49 -20.06 15.57
CA ILE A 71 13.78 -20.77 15.55
C ILE A 71 14.61 -20.48 16.81
N THR A 72 14.41 -19.31 17.42
CA THR A 72 15.22 -18.84 18.56
C THR A 72 14.66 -19.18 19.94
N VAL A 73 13.40 -19.63 20.03
CA VAL A 73 12.75 -20.06 21.29
C VAL A 73 12.67 -21.58 21.34
#